data_AF-A0A928BVJ7-F1
#
_entry.id   AF-A0A928BVJ7-F1
#
_cell.length_a   1.000
_cell.length_b   1.000
_cell.length_c   1.000
_cell.angle_alpha   90.00
_cell.angle_beta   90.00
_cell.angle_gamma   90.00
#
_symmetry.space_group_name_H-M   'P 1'
#
loop_
_entity.id
_entity.type
_entity.pdbx_description
1 polymer ?
#
loop_
_entity_poly.entity_id
_entity_poly.type
_entity_poly.pdbx_seq_one_letter_code
_entity_poly.pdbx_strand_id
1 'polypeptide(L)'
;METNLEELKDWQDGARRMLDREIEQMKEELEQKTNLLRLMDVMSELLASIDRLNSELLEERAQRQAAEVKLSELNKLSVGVARKSPQDDILKAMRGYLKISKRKNLAKREAAKMVFTELFTSAQVAFPEDIMESLSHLDDEQTEPRVVNVAGNYNDVHDNDSVGINEKKVV
;
A
#
# COMPACT_ATOMS: atom_id res chain seq x y z
N MET A 1 -28.12 80.00 39.42
CA MET A 1 -26.82 79.33 39.64
C MET A 1 -27.02 77.82 39.76
N GLU A 2 -28.06 77.34 40.44
CA GLU A 2 -28.40 75.91 40.55
C GLU A 2 -28.83 75.25 39.22
N THR A 3 -29.62 75.92 38.39
CA THR A 3 -30.04 75.39 37.06
C THR A 3 -28.87 75.03 36.15
N ASN A 4 -27.83 75.86 36.10
CA ASN A 4 -26.64 75.60 35.28
C ASN A 4 -25.81 74.41 35.79
N LEU A 5 -25.88 74.10 37.09
CA LEU A 5 -25.18 72.96 37.69
C LEU A 5 -25.88 71.64 37.37
N GLU A 6 -27.23 71.64 37.38
CA GLU A 6 -28.04 70.49 36.98
C GLU A 6 -27.83 70.17 35.49
N GLU A 7 -27.85 71.19 34.61
CA GLU A 7 -27.60 71.03 33.17
C GLU A 7 -26.20 70.47 32.87
N LEU A 8 -25.17 70.90 33.61
CA LEU A 8 -23.82 70.37 33.47
C LEU A 8 -23.70 68.90 33.91
N LYS A 9 -24.40 68.51 34.99
CA LYS A 9 -24.45 67.11 35.43
C LYS A 9 -25.17 66.23 34.40
N ASP A 10 -26.29 66.69 33.86
CA ASP A 10 -27.03 65.98 32.83
C ASP A 10 -26.21 65.79 31.56
N TRP A 11 -25.43 66.82 31.16
CA TRP A 11 -24.51 66.73 30.03
C TRP A 11 -23.38 65.74 30.31
N GLN A 12 -22.79 65.79 31.51
CA GLN A 12 -21.73 64.86 31.93
C GLN A 12 -22.23 63.41 31.94
N ASP A 13 -23.41 63.15 32.49
CA ASP A 13 -24.04 61.83 32.51
C ASP A 13 -24.45 61.38 31.10
N GLY A 14 -24.88 62.31 30.24
CA GLY A 14 -25.14 62.07 28.82
C GLY A 14 -23.87 61.62 28.08
N ALA A 15 -22.76 62.35 28.25
CA ALA A 15 -21.47 62.02 27.68
C ALA A 15 -20.96 60.66 28.18
N ARG A 16 -21.10 60.38 29.48
CA ARG A 16 -20.75 59.10 30.08
C ARG A 16 -21.53 57.94 29.44
N ARG A 17 -22.87 58.06 29.33
CA ARG A 17 -23.72 57.04 28.69
C ARG A 17 -23.41 56.84 27.21
N MET A 18 -22.93 57.85 26.49
CA MET A 18 -22.48 57.70 25.10
C MET A 18 -21.17 56.92 25.04
N LEU A 19 -20.18 57.32 25.83
CA LEU A 19 -18.88 56.63 25.90
C LEU A 19 -19.03 55.18 26.36
N ASP A 20 -19.87 54.89 27.34
CA ASP A 20 -20.13 53.52 27.80
C ASP A 20 -20.72 52.65 26.68
N ARG A 21 -21.62 53.21 25.85
CA ARG A 21 -22.17 52.50 24.68
C ARG A 21 -21.13 52.25 23.59
N GLU A 22 -20.30 53.25 23.29
CA GLU A 22 -19.22 53.11 22.31
C GLU A 22 -18.18 52.07 22.77
N ILE A 23 -17.83 52.08 24.06
CA ILE A 23 -16.93 51.08 24.65
C ILE A 23 -17.51 49.68 24.49
N GLU A 24 -18.80 49.49 24.75
CA GLU A 24 -19.42 48.17 24.64
C GLU A 24 -19.48 47.69 23.20
N GLN A 25 -19.82 48.57 22.25
CA GLN A 25 -19.76 48.25 20.83
C GLN A 25 -18.35 47.85 20.39
N MET A 26 -17.32 48.58 20.82
CA MET A 26 -15.93 48.25 20.50
C MET A 26 -15.49 46.90 21.09
N LYS A 27 -15.99 46.51 22.27
CA LYS A 27 -15.71 45.19 22.84
C LYS A 27 -16.35 44.07 22.02
N GLU A 28 -17.61 44.24 21.61
CA GLU A 28 -18.29 43.28 20.75
C GLU A 28 -17.56 43.12 19.41
N GLU A 29 -17.15 44.23 18.79
CA GLU A 29 -16.36 44.20 17.55
C GLU A 29 -14.99 43.50 17.73
N LEU A 30 -14.32 43.74 18.88
CA LEU A 30 -13.05 43.09 19.20
C LEU A 30 -13.22 41.58 19.39
N GLU A 31 -14.29 41.14 20.06
CA GLU A 31 -14.60 39.73 20.25
C GLU A 31 -14.87 39.04 18.91
N GLN A 32 -15.66 39.66 18.03
CA GLN A 32 -15.91 39.15 16.68
C GLN A 32 -14.62 38.99 15.89
N LYS A 33 -13.73 40.00 15.91
CA LYS A 33 -12.42 39.92 15.24
C LYS A 33 -11.54 38.81 15.81
N THR A 34 -11.56 38.64 17.13
CA THR A 34 -10.81 37.56 17.80
C THR A 34 -11.31 36.19 17.38
N ASN A 35 -12.63 36.02 17.25
CA ASN A 35 -13.23 34.78 16.78
C ASN A 35 -12.89 34.50 15.30
N LEU A 36 -12.83 35.53 14.46
CA LEU A 36 -12.40 35.38 13.06
C LEU A 36 -10.94 34.93 12.96
N LEU A 37 -10.04 35.44 13.79
CA LEU A 37 -8.64 34.99 13.83
C LEU A 37 -8.54 33.51 14.19
N ARG A 38 -9.29 33.06 15.20
CA ARG A 38 -9.35 31.64 15.57
C ARG A 38 -9.88 30.76 14.43
N LEU A 39 -10.88 31.24 13.69
CA LEU A 39 -11.40 30.53 12.53
C LEU A 39 -10.36 30.41 11.41
N MET A 40 -9.55 31.45 11.21
CA MET A 40 -8.47 31.47 10.21
C MET A 40 -7.37 30.46 10.55
N ASP A 41 -7.05 30.28 11.83
CA ASP A 41 -6.10 29.26 12.28
C ASP A 41 -6.61 27.84 11.95
N VAL A 42 -7.87 27.55 12.30
CA VAL A 42 -8.52 26.26 11.96
C VAL A 42 -8.57 26.04 10.45
N MET A 43 -8.86 27.08 9.67
CA MET A 43 -8.88 27.00 8.21
C MET A 43 -7.50 26.68 7.64
N SER A 44 -6.44 27.24 8.22
CA SER A 44 -5.06 26.97 7.81
C SER A 44 -4.68 25.51 8.08
N GLU A 45 -5.08 24.96 9.23
CA GLU A 45 -4.90 23.53 9.54
C GLU A 45 -5.64 22.62 8.56
N LEU A 46 -6.89 22.98 8.21
CA LEU A 46 -7.69 22.23 7.24
C LEU A 46 -7.05 22.25 5.84
N LEU A 47 -6.54 23.39 5.39
CA LEU A 47 -5.82 23.51 4.11
C LEU A 47 -4.57 22.63 4.09
N ALA A 48 -3.77 22.66 5.17
CA ALA A 48 -2.61 21.79 5.29
C ALA A 48 -2.99 20.29 5.25
N SER A 49 -4.10 19.92 5.88
CA SER A 49 -4.61 18.55 5.82
C SER A 49 -5.07 18.15 4.41
N ILE A 50 -5.72 19.07 3.68
CA ILE A 50 -6.14 18.84 2.29
C ILE A 50 -4.91 18.60 1.40
N ASP A 51 -3.86 19.41 1.54
CA ASP A 51 -2.63 19.27 0.75
C ASP A 51 -1.92 17.93 1.02
N ARG A 52 -1.87 17.51 2.29
CA ARG A 52 -1.34 16.19 2.67
C ARG A 52 -2.14 15.06 2.02
N LEU A 53 -3.47 15.08 2.15
CA LEU A 53 -4.34 14.04 1.59
C LEU A 53 -4.28 14.00 0.06
N ASN A 54 -4.15 15.15 -0.59
CA ASN A 54 -3.96 15.21 -2.04
C ASN A 54 -2.64 14.58 -2.48
N SER A 55 -1.57 14.78 -1.71
CA SER A 55 -0.26 14.17 -1.98
C SER A 55 -0.31 12.65 -1.82
N GLU A 56 -0.95 12.14 -0.76
CA GLU A 56 -1.18 10.71 -0.54
C GLU A 56 -2.01 10.09 -1.67
N LEU A 57 -3.07 10.78 -2.12
CA LEU A 57 -3.90 10.31 -3.23
C LEU A 57 -3.12 10.24 -4.56
N LEU A 58 -2.22 11.20 -4.82
CA LEU A 58 -1.39 11.20 -6.02
C LEU A 58 -0.40 10.03 -5.99
N GLU A 59 0.21 9.75 -4.84
CA GLU A 59 1.11 8.62 -4.67
C GLU A 59 0.37 7.28 -4.90
N GLU A 60 -0.79 7.10 -4.28
CA GLU A 60 -1.60 5.89 -4.45
C GLU A 60 -2.02 5.67 -5.91
N ARG A 61 -2.38 6.75 -6.62
CA ARG A 61 -2.69 6.68 -8.06
C ARG A 61 -1.49 6.26 -8.89
N ALA A 62 -0.29 6.76 -8.59
CA ALA A 62 0.93 6.38 -9.26
C ALA A 62 1.28 4.90 -9.01
N GLN A 63 1.14 4.44 -7.75
CA GLN A 63 1.35 3.04 -7.37
C GLN A 63 0.35 2.12 -8.10
N ARG A 64 -0.93 2.50 -8.15
CA ARG A 64 -1.96 1.76 -8.88
C ARG A 64 -1.65 1.67 -10.38
N GLN A 65 -1.26 2.77 -11.01
CA GLN A 65 -0.89 2.76 -12.43
C GLN A 65 0.31 1.84 -12.69
N ALA A 66 1.33 1.88 -11.82
CA ALA A 66 2.46 0.97 -11.92
C ALA A 66 2.05 -0.51 -11.77
N ALA A 67 1.11 -0.81 -10.86
CA ALA A 67 0.55 -2.15 -10.70
C ALA A 67 -0.26 -2.60 -11.93
N GLU A 68 -1.07 -1.73 -12.51
CA GLU A 68 -1.84 -2.00 -13.73
C GLU A 68 -0.93 -2.28 -14.94
N VAL A 69 0.17 -1.54 -15.09
CA VAL A 69 1.18 -1.81 -16.12
C VAL A 69 1.80 -3.19 -15.92
N LYS A 70 2.22 -3.52 -14.69
CA LYS A 70 2.77 -4.86 -14.37
C LYS A 70 1.77 -5.98 -14.66
N LEU A 71 0.49 -5.79 -14.31
CA LEU A 71 -0.57 -6.75 -14.63
C LEU A 71 -0.76 -6.92 -16.15
N SER A 72 -0.71 -5.82 -16.91
CA SER A 72 -0.79 -5.84 -18.37
C SER A 72 0.39 -6.59 -19.00
N GLU A 73 1.61 -6.38 -18.50
CA GLU A 73 2.81 -7.11 -18.94
C GLU A 73 2.72 -8.60 -18.63
N LEU A 74 2.27 -8.95 -17.42
CA LEU A 74 2.01 -10.35 -17.04
C LEU A 74 0.96 -11.00 -17.93
N ASN A 75 -0.12 -10.30 -18.27
CA ASN A 75 -1.15 -10.80 -19.18
C ASN A 75 -0.60 -11.02 -20.60
N LYS A 76 0.24 -10.12 -21.12
CA LYS A 76 0.88 -10.31 -22.43
C LYS A 76 1.79 -11.53 -22.44
N LEU A 77 2.57 -11.73 -21.38
CA LEU A 77 3.42 -12.90 -21.20
C LEU A 77 2.57 -14.18 -21.12
N SER A 78 1.49 -14.20 -20.33
CA SER A 78 0.64 -15.38 -20.19
C SER A 78 0.00 -15.79 -21.53
N VAL A 79 -0.53 -14.81 -22.28
CA VAL A 79 -1.12 -15.04 -23.60
C VAL A 79 -0.05 -15.52 -24.61
N GLY A 80 1.15 -14.95 -24.56
CA GLY A 80 2.27 -15.33 -25.43
C GLY A 80 2.77 -16.75 -25.17
N VAL A 81 2.89 -17.15 -23.90
CA VAL A 81 3.31 -18.50 -23.47
C VAL A 81 2.22 -19.53 -23.78
N ALA A 82 0.95 -19.23 -23.51
CA ALA A 82 -0.17 -20.15 -23.74
C ALA A 82 -0.44 -20.43 -25.23
N ARG A 83 -0.19 -19.46 -26.13
CA ARG A 83 -0.43 -19.64 -27.57
C ARG A 83 0.68 -20.37 -28.32
N LYS A 84 1.89 -20.43 -27.77
CA LYS A 84 3.08 -20.97 -28.47
C LYS A 84 3.65 -22.24 -27.87
N SER A 85 3.34 -22.54 -26.62
CA SER A 85 3.91 -23.71 -25.93
C SER A 85 2.96 -24.90 -26.12
N PRO A 86 3.44 -26.06 -26.60
CA PRO A 86 2.70 -27.31 -26.52
C PRO A 86 2.20 -27.53 -25.09
N GLN A 87 0.98 -28.06 -24.96
CA GLN A 87 0.38 -28.34 -23.65
C GLN A 87 1.31 -29.20 -22.76
N ASP A 88 2.05 -30.12 -23.37
CA ASP A 88 3.02 -30.97 -22.67
C ASP A 88 4.16 -30.18 -22.03
N ASP A 89 4.64 -29.11 -22.67
CA ASP A 89 5.71 -28.27 -22.13
C ASP A 89 5.21 -27.45 -20.94
N ILE A 90 3.97 -26.97 -21.00
CA ILE A 90 3.30 -26.29 -19.87
C ILE A 90 3.17 -27.26 -18.69
N LEU A 91 2.65 -28.47 -18.93
CA LEU A 91 2.52 -29.50 -17.89
C LEU A 91 3.89 -29.90 -17.31
N LYS A 92 4.93 -29.99 -18.13
CA LYS A 92 6.30 -30.27 -17.69
C LYS A 92 6.86 -29.15 -16.80
N ALA A 93 6.61 -27.88 -17.17
CA ALA A 93 7.00 -26.74 -16.34
C ALA A 93 6.25 -26.74 -14.99
N MET A 94 4.97 -27.06 -15.00
CA MET A 94 4.15 -27.18 -13.78
C MET A 94 4.67 -28.28 -12.83
N ARG A 95 4.99 -29.46 -13.36
CA ARG A 95 5.65 -30.54 -12.59
C ARG A 95 6.98 -30.08 -12.00
N GLY A 96 7.80 -29.38 -12.81
CA GLY A 96 9.06 -28.79 -12.35
C GLY A 96 8.88 -27.80 -11.20
N TYR A 97 7.87 -26.92 -11.31
CA TYR A 97 7.56 -25.94 -10.27
C TYR A 97 7.08 -26.59 -8.96
N LEU A 98 6.24 -27.63 -9.02
CA LEU A 98 5.81 -28.37 -7.83
C LEU A 98 6.98 -29.05 -7.12
N LYS A 99 7.89 -29.67 -7.88
CA LYS A 99 9.12 -30.27 -7.34
C LYS A 99 10.01 -29.25 -6.62
N ILE A 100 10.10 -28.02 -7.15
CA ILE A 100 10.84 -26.93 -6.50
C ILE A 100 10.11 -26.45 -5.24
N SER A 101 8.78 -26.33 -5.32
CA SER A 101 7.93 -25.81 -4.26
C SER A 101 7.92 -26.68 -3.01
N LYS A 102 8.02 -28.01 -3.15
CA LYS A 102 8.20 -28.95 -2.03
C LYS A 102 9.31 -28.54 -1.06
N ARG A 103 10.40 -27.96 -1.58
CA ARG A 103 11.59 -27.53 -0.82
C ARG A 103 11.49 -26.11 -0.25
N LYS A 104 10.36 -25.42 -0.43
CA LYS A 104 10.13 -24.06 0.07
C LYS A 104 9.42 -24.10 1.43
N ASN A 105 9.38 -22.95 2.10
CA ASN A 105 8.68 -22.80 3.38
C ASN A 105 7.16 -22.93 3.21
N LEU A 106 6.46 -23.15 4.32
CA LEU A 106 5.01 -23.37 4.35
C LEU A 106 4.23 -22.30 3.56
N ALA A 107 4.49 -21.02 3.82
CA ALA A 107 3.81 -19.92 3.12
C ALA A 107 3.95 -19.99 1.58
N LYS A 108 5.12 -20.38 1.07
CA LYS A 108 5.32 -20.55 -0.38
C LYS A 108 4.64 -21.81 -0.92
N ARG A 109 4.52 -22.88 -0.12
CA ARG A 109 3.79 -24.10 -0.50
C ARG A 109 2.29 -23.86 -0.54
N GLU A 110 1.74 -23.16 0.44
CA GLU A 110 0.34 -22.71 0.47
C GLU A 110 0.03 -21.79 -0.71
N ALA A 111 0.90 -20.82 -1.00
CA ALA A 111 0.74 -19.96 -2.17
C ALA A 111 0.74 -20.76 -3.49
N ALA A 112 1.63 -21.75 -3.63
CA ALA A 112 1.63 -22.65 -4.78
C ALA A 112 0.32 -23.44 -4.89
N LYS A 113 -0.19 -24.00 -3.78
CA LYS A 113 -1.49 -24.70 -3.76
C LYS A 113 -2.63 -23.79 -4.21
N MET A 114 -2.68 -22.56 -3.71
CA MET A 114 -3.72 -21.59 -4.10
C MET A 114 -3.65 -21.25 -5.60
N VAL A 115 -2.47 -20.91 -6.11
CA VAL A 115 -2.27 -20.57 -7.53
C VAL A 115 -2.71 -21.72 -8.44
N PHE A 116 -2.33 -22.95 -8.11
CA PHE A 116 -2.75 -24.13 -8.85
C PHE A 116 -4.24 -24.43 -8.70
N THR A 117 -4.87 -24.16 -7.57
CA THR A 117 -6.32 -24.35 -7.43
C THR A 117 -7.10 -23.33 -8.26
N GLU A 118 -6.65 -22.08 -8.23
CA GLU A 118 -7.30 -20.95 -8.92
C GLU A 118 -7.14 -21.01 -10.44
N LEU A 119 -5.95 -21.39 -10.94
CA LEU A 119 -5.69 -21.60 -12.37
C LEU A 119 -6.65 -22.62 -12.99
N PHE A 120 -7.05 -23.65 -12.25
CA PHE A 120 -7.86 -24.75 -12.80
C PHE A 120 -9.35 -24.50 -12.61
N THR A 121 -9.72 -23.87 -11.50
CA THR A 121 -11.08 -23.37 -11.30
C THR A 121 -11.45 -22.38 -12.41
N SER A 122 -10.52 -21.49 -12.78
CA SER A 122 -10.72 -20.53 -13.87
C SER A 122 -10.66 -21.16 -15.27
N ALA A 123 -9.81 -22.16 -15.49
CA ALA A 123 -9.70 -22.83 -16.79
C ALA A 123 -10.81 -23.86 -17.09
N GLN A 124 -11.57 -24.31 -16.08
CA GLN A 124 -12.53 -25.42 -16.19
C GLN A 124 -11.92 -26.73 -16.73
N VAL A 125 -10.63 -26.95 -16.49
CA VAL A 125 -9.90 -28.14 -16.96
C VAL A 125 -9.65 -29.07 -15.76
N ALA A 126 -9.84 -30.37 -15.95
CA ALA A 126 -9.45 -31.37 -14.97
C ALA A 126 -7.93 -31.54 -14.95
N PHE A 127 -7.34 -31.60 -13.74
CA PHE A 127 -5.91 -31.87 -13.61
C PHE A 127 -5.57 -33.29 -14.08
N PRO A 128 -4.38 -33.47 -14.70
CA PRO A 128 -3.72 -34.77 -14.70
C PRO A 128 -3.54 -35.29 -13.27
N GLU A 129 -3.89 -36.55 -13.02
CA GLU A 129 -3.90 -37.17 -11.68
C GLU A 129 -2.55 -37.03 -10.96
N ASP A 130 -1.44 -37.14 -11.69
CA ASP A 130 -0.08 -37.03 -11.16
C ASP A 130 0.24 -35.66 -10.56
N ILE A 131 -0.36 -34.59 -11.10
CA ILE A 131 -0.19 -33.23 -10.61
C ILE A 131 -1.06 -32.97 -9.38
N MET A 132 -2.29 -33.51 -9.33
CA MET A 132 -3.14 -33.43 -8.14
C MET A 132 -2.52 -34.18 -6.96
N GLU A 133 -2.02 -35.39 -7.20
CA GLU A 133 -1.31 -36.17 -6.20
C GLU A 133 -0.10 -35.38 -5.66
N SER A 134 0.72 -34.82 -6.55
CA SER A 134 1.86 -33.98 -6.18
C SER A 134 1.49 -32.72 -5.38
N LEU A 135 0.36 -32.08 -5.69
CA LEU A 135 -0.19 -30.93 -4.96
C LEU A 135 -0.67 -31.32 -3.56
N SER A 136 -1.37 -32.45 -3.43
CA SER A 136 -1.89 -32.94 -2.15
C SER A 136 -0.75 -33.25 -1.18
N HIS A 137 0.36 -33.80 -1.69
CA HIS A 137 1.55 -34.16 -0.93
C HIS A 137 2.61 -33.06 -0.83
N LEU A 138 2.29 -31.79 -1.17
CA LEU A 138 3.24 -30.68 -1.02
C LEU A 138 3.65 -30.44 0.44
N ASP A 139 2.77 -30.75 1.39
CA ASP A 139 3.03 -30.56 2.83
C ASP A 139 3.50 -31.83 3.53
N ASP A 140 3.34 -32.99 2.89
CA ASP A 140 3.69 -34.30 3.44
C ASP A 140 5.20 -34.48 3.57
N GLU A 141 5.97 -33.84 2.69
CA GLU A 141 7.41 -33.68 2.86
C GLU A 141 7.68 -32.45 3.75
N GLN A 142 7.50 -32.61 5.06
CA GLN A 142 8.49 -32.01 5.97
C GLN A 142 9.80 -32.74 5.74
N THR A 143 10.56 -32.35 4.71
CA THR A 143 11.98 -32.73 4.68
C THR A 143 12.58 -32.24 5.99
N GLU A 144 13.06 -33.19 6.77
CA GLU A 144 13.82 -33.01 8.00
C GLU A 144 14.69 -31.76 7.91
N PRO A 145 14.82 -30.97 9.00
CA PRO A 145 15.69 -29.81 8.99
C PRO A 145 17.05 -30.26 8.46
N ARG A 146 17.48 -29.70 7.31
CA ARG A 146 18.87 -29.81 6.90
C ARG A 146 19.67 -29.28 8.09
N VAL A 147 20.31 -30.20 8.82
CA VAL A 147 21.31 -29.85 9.81
C VAL A 147 22.43 -29.20 9.02
N VAL A 148 22.34 -27.88 8.88
CA VAL A 148 23.46 -27.08 8.39
C VAL A 148 24.47 -27.19 9.50
N ASN A 149 25.49 -28.03 9.28
CA ASN A 149 26.66 -28.02 10.14
C ASN A 149 27.20 -26.58 10.12
N VAL A 150 26.97 -25.85 11.22
CA VAL A 150 27.49 -24.50 11.44
C VAL A 150 28.96 -24.67 11.80
N ALA A 151 29.76 -25.07 10.82
CA ALA A 151 31.20 -25.08 10.89
C ALA A 151 31.73 -24.54 9.57
N GLY A 152 31.90 -23.21 9.55
CA GLY A 152 32.83 -22.49 8.68
C GLY A 152 32.59 -22.58 7.18
N ASN A 153 31.92 -21.58 6.62
CA ASN A 153 32.54 -20.75 5.58
C ASN A 153 31.66 -19.56 5.25
N TYR A 154 32.15 -18.36 5.59
CA TYR A 154 31.91 -17.18 4.78
C TYR A 154 32.44 -17.51 3.38
N ASN A 155 31.58 -17.53 2.37
CA ASN A 155 31.98 -17.24 0.99
C ASN A 155 30.74 -16.83 0.19
N ASP A 156 30.78 -15.56 -0.20
CA ASP A 156 30.16 -14.93 -1.36
C ASP A 156 28.81 -15.46 -1.86
N VAL A 157 27.78 -14.65 -1.61
CA VAL A 157 26.65 -14.52 -2.51
C VAL A 157 27.17 -13.84 -3.78
N HIS A 158 27.80 -14.61 -4.65
CA HIS A 158 28.00 -14.24 -6.04
C HIS A 158 26.85 -14.79 -6.89
N ASP A 159 26.26 -13.87 -7.64
CA ASP A 159 25.36 -14.11 -8.75
C ASP A 159 25.85 -15.29 -9.61
N ASN A 160 25.05 -16.36 -9.66
CA ASN A 160 25.23 -17.41 -10.66
C ASN A 160 24.07 -17.34 -11.65
N ASP A 161 24.17 -16.34 -12.52
CA ASP A 161 23.77 -16.50 -13.91
C ASP A 161 24.62 -17.59 -14.58
N SER A 162 24.04 -18.23 -15.59
CA SER A 162 24.65 -19.09 -16.60
C SER A 162 25.01 -20.55 -16.28
N VAL A 163 24.13 -21.39 -16.83
CA VAL A 163 24.23 -22.81 -17.15
C VAL A 163 25.47 -23.12 -18.01
N GLY A 164 26.09 -24.27 -17.75
CA GLY A 164 27.35 -24.70 -18.36
C GLY A 164 27.33 -25.20 -19.81
N ILE A 165 28.51 -25.51 -20.31
CA ILE A 165 28.73 -26.22 -21.58
C ILE A 165 29.70 -27.39 -21.36
N ASN A 166 29.11 -28.58 -21.35
CA ASN A 166 29.53 -29.89 -21.87
C ASN A 166 31.03 -30.27 -21.90
N GLU A 167 31.35 -31.27 -21.08
CA GLU A 167 32.36 -32.28 -21.41
C GLU A 167 31.82 -33.24 -22.50
N LYS A 168 32.65 -33.50 -23.52
CA LYS A 168 32.62 -34.75 -24.27
C LYS A 168 34.00 -35.40 -24.16
N LYS A 169 34.07 -36.54 -23.49
CA LYS A 169 35.10 -37.56 -23.69
C LYS A 169 34.45 -38.76 -24.35
N VAL A 170 34.97 -39.20 -25.48
CA VAL A 170 34.91 -40.60 -25.91
C VAL A 170 36.29 -40.95 -26.50
N VAL A 171 36.83 -42.03 -25.92
CA VAL A 171 37.94 -42.92 -26.30
C VAL A 171 38.76 -42.57 -27.53
#